data_AF-F1L453-F1
#
_entry.id   AF-F1L453-F1
#
_cell.length_a   1.000
_cell.length_b   1.000
_cell.length_c   1.000
_cell.angle_alpha   90.00
_cell.angle_beta   90.00
_cell.angle_gamma   90.00
#
_symmetry.space_group_name_H-M   'P 1'
#
loop_
_entity.id
_entity.type
_entity.pdbx_description
1 polymer ?
#
loop_
_entity_poly.entity_id
_entity_poly.type
_entity_poly.pdbx_seq_one_letter_code
_entity_poly.pdbx_strand_id
1 'polypeptide(L)'
;MTYLWPLSALLMVVGCVSATDIQKLCRSAEASKSCGQCIKQHTECAWCLDPHSTSAFRCDYVKAFEGKCNAKLIYSPKTELKIAPQHNLPLGSKHADGSTVIQIEPQQVVLRMKPGDIVEVPFKYLHKAHANLKDFVIQTSEFRSLGIGIEFSIICHGNRVQGRQCTDIRDGEMIDFYAKVSLNECRAAGDVAISIGAYGYHTVSAMFITPMCGCDCEKVQNQERRSPLCYGFGNLICGVCECQTGKGGNNCECDLNQYGVRTATELENKCRRSPNEAVCSGNGKCRCGRCQCDSEFTTGEFCDCEGSSCPKFDGKLCAGQGECSCGECRCEEGFAGDDCSCNLDTTPCVEGGMMCNGHGSCECGKCICNAGYTGITCGISSKEEVVDTGEELEEDEQDVDKDAESLEGQMEAAEESVAGEQDRDEPVNEDGQTDHSQMGSSDVASEGEPLSPVEDEEPGAPAEEGTVEAIQEGHSSGALQISAFFVGCFIVVIARFL
;
A
#
# COMPACT_ATOMS: atom_id res chain seq x y z
N MET A 1 -29.55 4.80 54.45
CA MET A 1 -28.71 4.31 53.33
C MET A 1 -29.40 4.64 52.01
N THR A 2 -28.70 5.28 51.08
CA THR A 2 -29.20 5.68 49.76
C THR A 2 -28.31 5.06 48.70
N TYR A 3 -28.84 4.09 47.94
CA TYR A 3 -28.09 3.44 46.87
C TYR A 3 -28.24 4.22 45.56
N LEU A 4 -27.20 4.93 45.17
CA LEU A 4 -27.03 5.44 43.80
C LEU A 4 -26.45 4.32 42.94
N TRP A 5 -27.14 3.96 41.85
CA TRP A 5 -26.58 3.11 40.80
C TRP A 5 -25.84 4.00 39.77
N PRO A 6 -24.62 3.66 39.36
CA PRO A 6 -23.97 4.36 38.26
C PRO A 6 -24.61 3.96 36.92
N LEU A 7 -25.05 4.96 36.15
CA LEU A 7 -25.32 4.78 34.72
C LEU A 7 -23.99 4.63 33.99
N SER A 8 -23.54 3.40 33.79
CA SER A 8 -22.40 3.09 32.91
C SER A 8 -22.76 3.46 31.47
N ALA A 9 -22.39 4.67 31.05
CA ALA A 9 -22.56 5.13 29.69
C ALA A 9 -21.73 4.25 28.74
N LEU A 10 -22.40 3.43 27.92
CA LEU A 10 -21.75 2.61 26.89
C LEU A 10 -21.31 3.52 25.73
N LEU A 11 -20.14 4.14 25.88
CA LEU A 11 -19.56 4.99 24.86
C LEU A 11 -19.08 4.12 23.69
N MET A 12 -19.93 3.92 22.68
CA MET A 12 -19.51 3.27 21.43
C MET A 12 -18.58 4.22 20.66
N VAL A 13 -17.28 3.99 20.80
CA VAL A 13 -16.24 4.71 20.06
C VAL A 13 -16.31 4.31 18.59
N VAL A 14 -17.00 5.11 17.78
CA VAL A 14 -16.99 5.00 16.32
C VAL A 14 -15.65 5.56 15.82
N GLY A 15 -14.61 4.73 15.86
CA GLY A 15 -13.35 5.03 15.22
C GLY A 15 -13.48 4.90 13.71
N CYS A 16 -13.43 6.00 12.96
CA CYS A 16 -13.34 5.92 11.51
C CYS A 16 -11.95 5.40 11.12
N VAL A 17 -11.94 4.28 10.39
CA VAL A 17 -10.72 3.62 9.88
C VAL A 17 -10.02 4.58 8.92
N SER A 18 -8.77 4.93 9.19
CA SER A 18 -7.99 5.81 8.30
C SER A 18 -7.39 5.02 7.13
N ALA A 19 -6.97 5.70 6.06
CA ALA A 19 -6.25 5.06 4.97
C ALA A 19 -4.99 4.29 5.45
N THR A 20 -4.30 4.80 6.48
CA THR A 20 -3.14 4.11 7.07
C THR A 20 -3.51 2.84 7.84
N ASP A 21 -4.74 2.74 8.36
CA ASP A 21 -5.23 1.53 9.02
C ASP A 21 -5.64 0.46 7.99
N ILE A 22 -6.24 0.89 6.87
CA ILE A 22 -6.48 0.00 5.72
C ILE A 22 -5.15 -0.55 5.19
N GLN A 23 -4.11 0.27 5.07
CA GLN A 23 -2.79 -0.20 4.66
C GLN A 23 -2.18 -1.23 5.63
N LYS A 24 -2.39 -1.12 6.95
CA LYS A 24 -1.95 -2.14 7.92
C LYS A 24 -2.64 -3.49 7.68
N LEU A 25 -3.92 -3.48 7.30
CA LEU A 25 -4.66 -4.70 6.93
C LEU A 25 -4.11 -5.30 5.63
N CYS A 26 -4.01 -4.50 4.57
CA CYS A 26 -3.56 -4.95 3.24
C CYS A 26 -2.07 -5.37 3.21
N ARG A 27 -1.20 -4.79 4.04
CA ARG A 27 0.23 -5.16 4.13
C ARG A 27 0.53 -6.21 5.19
N SER A 28 -0.49 -6.83 5.80
CA SER A 28 -0.30 -7.85 6.83
C SER A 28 0.31 -9.14 6.27
N ALA A 29 0.97 -9.93 7.14
CA ALA A 29 1.62 -11.18 6.77
C ALA A 29 0.66 -12.32 6.36
N GLU A 30 -0.66 -12.13 6.50
CA GLU A 30 -1.66 -13.01 5.86
C GLU A 30 -1.98 -12.52 4.45
N ALA A 31 -2.17 -11.22 4.28
CA ALA A 31 -2.50 -10.56 3.02
C ALA A 31 -1.44 -10.78 1.93
N SER A 32 -0.17 -10.75 2.31
CA SER A 32 0.97 -10.88 1.39
C SER A 32 1.16 -12.27 0.81
N LYS A 33 0.53 -13.31 1.39
CA LYS A 33 0.70 -14.71 0.95
C LYS A 33 0.16 -14.99 -0.45
N SER A 34 -0.96 -14.36 -0.82
CA SER A 34 -1.60 -14.57 -2.12
C SER A 34 -2.58 -13.45 -2.45
N CYS A 35 -2.90 -13.31 -3.74
CA CYS A 35 -3.91 -12.37 -4.23
C CYS A 35 -5.28 -12.61 -3.58
N GLY A 36 -5.68 -13.87 -3.42
CA GLY A 36 -6.89 -14.29 -2.74
C GLY A 36 -6.91 -14.02 -1.23
N GLN A 37 -5.75 -14.04 -0.56
CA GLN A 37 -5.68 -13.61 0.85
C GLN A 37 -5.73 -12.08 0.97
N CYS A 38 -5.10 -11.35 0.04
CA CYS A 38 -5.13 -9.89 -0.02
C CYS A 38 -6.56 -9.32 -0.11
N ILE A 39 -7.36 -9.79 -1.08
CA ILE A 39 -8.73 -9.27 -1.31
C ILE A 39 -9.73 -9.59 -0.20
N LYS A 40 -9.38 -10.48 0.76
CA LYS A 40 -10.20 -10.80 1.93
C LYS A 40 -10.01 -9.85 3.11
N GLN A 41 -8.90 -9.10 3.18
CA GLN A 41 -8.58 -8.30 4.38
C GLN A 41 -9.45 -7.04 4.48
N HIS A 42 -9.69 -6.37 3.36
CA HIS A 42 -10.54 -5.18 3.30
C HIS A 42 -11.11 -4.97 1.90
N THR A 43 -12.27 -4.33 1.84
CA THR A 43 -12.99 -3.99 0.59
C THR A 43 -12.15 -3.09 -0.33
N GLU A 44 -11.25 -2.27 0.22
CA GLU A 44 -10.32 -1.42 -0.53
C GLU A 44 -8.89 -1.99 -0.74
N CYS A 45 -8.59 -3.22 -0.28
CA CYS A 45 -7.31 -3.87 -0.64
C CYS A 45 -7.32 -4.33 -2.10
N ALA A 46 -6.23 -4.10 -2.81
CA ALA A 46 -6.01 -4.54 -4.19
C ALA A 46 -4.67 -5.27 -4.33
N TRP A 47 -4.56 -6.12 -5.36
CA TRP A 47 -3.34 -6.86 -5.66
C TRP A 47 -2.71 -6.45 -6.99
N CYS A 48 -1.42 -6.17 -7.00
CA CYS A 48 -0.67 -5.89 -8.22
C CYS A 48 -0.15 -7.18 -8.88
N LEU A 49 -0.72 -7.52 -10.04
CA LEU A 49 -0.35 -8.66 -10.88
C LEU A 49 0.92 -8.40 -11.72
N ASP A 50 1.39 -7.16 -11.79
CA ASP A 50 2.48 -6.74 -12.65
C ASP A 50 3.84 -7.33 -12.20
N PRO A 51 4.48 -8.21 -12.98
CA PRO A 51 5.76 -8.81 -12.61
C PRO A 51 6.89 -7.76 -12.54
N HIS A 52 6.75 -6.61 -13.18
CA HIS A 52 7.73 -5.52 -13.22
C HIS A 52 7.38 -4.34 -12.28
N SER A 53 6.41 -4.52 -11.38
CA SER A 53 6.02 -3.48 -10.42
C SER A 53 7.18 -2.99 -9.56
N THR A 54 7.23 -1.67 -9.35
CA THR A 54 8.15 -1.01 -8.40
C THR A 54 7.57 -0.92 -6.98
N SER A 55 6.38 -1.48 -6.73
CA SER A 55 5.78 -1.51 -5.40
C SER A 55 6.49 -2.54 -4.50
N ALA A 56 6.89 -2.11 -3.31
CA ALA A 56 7.44 -2.99 -2.27
C ALA A 56 6.44 -4.06 -1.78
N PHE A 57 5.14 -3.81 -1.95
CA PHE A 57 4.08 -4.75 -1.59
C PHE A 57 3.19 -5.06 -2.79
N ARG A 58 2.87 -6.35 -3.01
CA ARG A 58 1.88 -6.76 -4.00
C ARG A 58 0.44 -6.61 -3.51
N CYS A 59 0.18 -6.66 -2.21
CA CYS A 59 -1.09 -6.25 -1.60
C CYS A 59 -0.95 -4.89 -0.94
N ASP A 60 -1.83 -3.95 -1.25
CA ASP A 60 -1.88 -2.62 -0.64
C ASP A 60 -3.29 -2.01 -0.76
N TYR A 61 -3.50 -0.85 -0.13
CA TYR A 61 -4.63 0.01 -0.43
C TYR A 61 -4.60 0.42 -1.91
N VAL A 62 -5.74 0.34 -2.61
CA VAL A 62 -5.82 0.46 -4.09
C VAL A 62 -5.09 1.69 -4.69
N LYS A 63 -5.10 2.85 -4.01
CA LYS A 63 -4.42 4.07 -4.49
C LYS A 63 -2.89 4.07 -4.31
N ALA A 64 -2.36 3.22 -3.42
CA ALA A 64 -0.92 3.15 -3.15
C ALA A 64 -0.10 2.63 -4.35
N PHE A 65 -0.78 2.02 -5.33
CA PHE A 65 -0.23 1.52 -6.60
C PHE A 65 -0.11 2.59 -7.70
N GLU A 66 -0.65 3.79 -7.50
CA GLU A 66 -0.50 4.91 -8.45
C GLU A 66 0.99 5.16 -8.75
N GLY A 67 1.36 5.08 -10.03
CA GLY A 67 2.74 5.19 -10.51
C GLY A 67 3.65 3.96 -10.26
N LYS A 68 3.17 2.89 -9.62
CA LYS A 68 4.01 1.72 -9.20
C LYS A 68 3.58 0.38 -9.79
N CYS A 69 2.34 0.27 -10.25
CA CYS A 69 1.79 -0.92 -10.91
C CYS A 69 1.10 -0.49 -12.21
N ASN A 70 1.23 -1.26 -13.29
CA ASN A 70 0.42 -1.04 -14.48
C ASN A 70 -1.08 -1.11 -14.12
N ALA A 71 -1.83 -0.04 -14.39
CA ALA A 71 -3.23 0.08 -14.02
C ALA A 71 -4.14 -1.04 -14.57
N LYS A 72 -3.77 -1.67 -15.69
CA LYS A 72 -4.48 -2.83 -16.26
C LYS A 72 -4.22 -4.15 -15.50
N LEU A 73 -3.22 -4.16 -14.62
CA LEU A 73 -2.76 -5.31 -13.84
C LEU A 73 -3.03 -5.13 -12.33
N ILE A 74 -3.80 -4.11 -11.93
CA ILE A 74 -4.29 -3.96 -10.54
C ILE A 74 -5.58 -4.78 -10.40
N TYR A 75 -5.50 -5.94 -9.74
CA TYR A 75 -6.66 -6.75 -9.39
C TYR A 75 -7.37 -6.17 -8.16
N SER A 76 -8.44 -5.40 -8.41
CA SER A 76 -9.32 -4.85 -7.39
C SER A 76 -10.79 -5.14 -7.74
N PRO A 77 -11.31 -6.33 -7.44
CA PRO A 77 -12.69 -6.69 -7.75
C PRO A 77 -13.65 -5.79 -6.93
N LYS A 78 -14.66 -5.23 -7.60
CA LYS A 78 -15.71 -4.43 -6.99
C LYS A 78 -16.98 -5.25 -6.89
N THR A 79 -17.73 -5.11 -5.81
CA THR A 79 -19.03 -5.79 -5.68
C THR A 79 -20.03 -5.29 -6.73
N GLU A 80 -20.68 -6.23 -7.42
CA GLU A 80 -21.65 -5.95 -8.49
C GLU A 80 -23.04 -6.46 -8.08
N LEU A 81 -24.07 -5.63 -8.27
CA LEU A 81 -25.48 -6.02 -8.29
C LEU A 81 -26.01 -5.92 -9.72
N LYS A 82 -26.51 -7.04 -10.25
CA LYS A 82 -27.16 -7.13 -11.57
C LYS A 82 -28.52 -7.79 -11.42
N ILE A 83 -29.58 -7.07 -11.76
CA ILE A 83 -30.92 -7.62 -11.98
C ILE A 83 -30.97 -8.08 -13.44
N ALA A 84 -31.35 -9.33 -13.70
CA ALA A 84 -31.34 -9.89 -15.07
C ALA A 84 -32.65 -9.55 -15.80
N PRO A 85 -32.70 -8.54 -16.71
CA PRO A 85 -33.97 -8.03 -17.22
C PRO A 85 -34.70 -9.04 -18.11
N GLN A 86 -33.94 -9.90 -18.81
CA GLN A 86 -34.47 -10.94 -19.69
C GLN A 86 -35.25 -12.05 -18.95
N HIS A 87 -35.11 -12.14 -17.62
CA HIS A 87 -35.86 -13.06 -16.76
C HIS A 87 -36.75 -12.32 -15.75
N ASN A 88 -37.04 -11.03 -16.00
CA ASN A 88 -37.82 -10.19 -15.09
C ASN A 88 -39.14 -9.73 -15.73
N LEU A 89 -40.18 -10.56 -15.57
CA LEU A 89 -41.55 -10.26 -15.96
C LEU A 89 -42.18 -9.21 -15.02
N PRO A 90 -43.07 -8.32 -15.51
CA PRO A 90 -43.72 -7.31 -14.67
C PRO A 90 -44.63 -7.92 -13.59
N LEU A 91 -44.72 -7.27 -12.42
CA LEU A 91 -45.71 -7.63 -11.40
C LEU A 91 -47.13 -7.62 -11.94
N GLY A 92 -47.94 -8.59 -11.50
CA GLY A 92 -49.33 -8.77 -11.93
C GLY A 92 -49.50 -9.36 -13.33
N SER A 93 -48.42 -9.51 -14.11
CA SER A 93 -48.44 -10.28 -15.36
C SER A 93 -48.62 -11.77 -15.10
N LYS A 94 -48.85 -12.55 -16.17
CA LYS A 94 -48.95 -14.01 -16.10
C LYS A 94 -47.66 -14.65 -16.62
N HIS A 95 -47.27 -15.75 -15.97
CA HIS A 95 -46.23 -16.63 -16.47
C HIS A 95 -46.71 -17.35 -17.76
N ALA A 96 -45.78 -18.02 -18.46
CA ALA A 96 -46.06 -18.72 -19.72
C ALA A 96 -47.06 -19.89 -19.61
N ASP A 97 -47.48 -20.27 -18.40
CA ASP A 97 -48.54 -21.25 -18.15
C ASP A 97 -49.97 -20.67 -18.31
N GLY A 98 -50.10 -19.34 -18.34
CA GLY A 98 -51.39 -18.64 -18.37
C GLY A 98 -52.17 -18.67 -17.05
N SER A 99 -51.63 -19.28 -15.99
CA SER A 99 -52.27 -19.47 -14.68
C SER A 99 -51.54 -18.77 -13.54
N THR A 100 -50.21 -18.83 -13.49
CA THR A 100 -49.40 -18.28 -12.41
C THR A 100 -49.24 -16.77 -12.57
N VAL A 101 -49.61 -16.00 -11.54
CA VAL A 101 -49.41 -14.54 -11.51
C VAL A 101 -48.02 -14.22 -10.96
N ILE A 102 -47.31 -13.29 -11.60
CA ILE A 102 -46.02 -12.80 -11.12
C ILE A 102 -46.24 -11.86 -9.93
N GLN A 103 -45.84 -12.30 -8.73
CA GLN A 103 -46.03 -11.54 -7.49
C GLN A 103 -44.75 -11.01 -6.85
N ILE A 104 -43.55 -11.45 -7.26
CA ILE A 104 -42.28 -10.91 -6.74
C ILE A 104 -41.48 -10.31 -7.89
N GLU A 105 -40.87 -9.15 -7.66
CA GLU A 105 -39.91 -8.50 -8.56
C GLU A 105 -38.70 -8.02 -7.74
N PRO A 106 -37.45 -8.14 -8.21
CA PRO A 106 -37.06 -8.89 -9.40
C PRO A 106 -37.15 -10.41 -9.22
N GLN A 107 -37.39 -11.19 -10.28
CA GLN A 107 -37.39 -12.67 -10.19
C GLN A 107 -35.99 -13.30 -10.26
N GLN A 108 -34.99 -12.59 -10.81
CA GLN A 108 -33.59 -13.02 -10.75
C GLN A 108 -32.66 -11.86 -10.36
N VAL A 109 -31.84 -12.12 -9.34
CA VAL A 109 -30.77 -11.24 -8.88
C VAL A 109 -29.44 -11.98 -9.01
N VAL A 110 -28.41 -11.29 -9.50
CA VAL A 110 -27.02 -11.76 -9.53
C VAL A 110 -26.16 -10.77 -8.76
N LEU A 111 -25.61 -11.24 -7.64
CA LEU A 111 -24.64 -10.55 -6.80
C LEU A 111 -23.26 -11.16 -7.02
N ARG A 112 -22.24 -10.36 -7.28
CA ARG A 112 -20.83 -10.78 -7.21
C ARG A 112 -20.20 -9.97 -6.09
N MET A 113 -19.88 -10.61 -4.96
CA MET A 113 -19.57 -9.90 -3.70
C MET A 113 -18.13 -10.12 -3.27
N LYS A 114 -17.44 -9.04 -2.89
CA LYS A 114 -16.17 -9.08 -2.16
C LYS A 114 -16.45 -9.31 -0.66
N PRO A 115 -15.59 -10.04 0.08
CA PRO A 115 -15.73 -10.17 1.52
C PRO A 115 -15.76 -8.82 2.23
N GLY A 116 -16.64 -8.67 3.21
CA GLY A 116 -16.85 -7.41 3.95
C GLY A 116 -17.75 -6.38 3.26
N ASP A 117 -18.04 -6.50 1.96
CA ASP A 117 -19.04 -5.64 1.31
C ASP A 117 -20.47 -6.00 1.74
N ILE A 118 -21.33 -4.98 1.77
CA ILE A 118 -22.75 -5.07 2.10
C ILE A 118 -23.55 -4.48 0.94
N VAL A 119 -24.54 -5.21 0.43
CA VAL A 119 -25.42 -4.77 -0.65
C VAL A 119 -26.87 -4.83 -0.21
N GLU A 120 -27.60 -3.72 -0.38
CA GLU A 120 -29.04 -3.69 -0.20
C GLU A 120 -29.75 -3.95 -1.54
N VAL A 121 -30.42 -5.09 -1.66
CA VAL A 121 -31.20 -5.47 -2.84
C VAL A 121 -32.67 -5.12 -2.61
N PRO A 122 -33.27 -4.23 -3.43
CA PRO A 122 -34.69 -3.92 -3.36
C PRO A 122 -35.52 -5.02 -4.04
N PHE A 123 -36.67 -5.30 -3.44
CA PHE A 123 -37.70 -6.20 -3.95
C PHE A 123 -39.08 -5.56 -3.78
N LYS A 124 -40.03 -6.05 -4.58
CA LYS A 124 -41.44 -5.70 -4.55
C LYS A 124 -42.29 -6.96 -4.52
N TYR A 125 -43.31 -6.97 -3.68
CA TYR A 125 -44.31 -8.03 -3.62
C TYR A 125 -45.71 -7.48 -3.91
N LEU A 126 -46.41 -8.08 -4.87
CA LEU A 126 -47.84 -7.83 -5.12
C LEU A 126 -48.67 -8.84 -4.33
N HIS A 127 -49.32 -8.38 -3.27
CA HIS A 127 -50.18 -9.24 -2.47
C HIS A 127 -51.46 -9.62 -3.23
N LYS A 128 -51.80 -10.90 -3.18
CA LYS A 128 -53.07 -11.44 -3.68
C LYS A 128 -53.70 -12.32 -2.61
N ALA A 129 -54.84 -11.91 -2.07
CA ALA A 129 -55.44 -12.50 -0.88
C ALA A 129 -55.89 -13.95 -1.15
N HIS A 130 -55.10 -14.91 -0.68
CA HIS A 130 -55.39 -16.34 -0.83
C HIS A 130 -55.60 -17.01 0.53
N ALA A 131 -56.60 -17.89 0.64
CA ALA A 131 -56.91 -18.69 1.84
C ALA A 131 -56.97 -17.90 3.18
N ASN A 132 -57.37 -16.62 3.15
CA ASN A 132 -57.39 -15.69 4.28
C ASN A 132 -56.01 -15.26 4.85
N LEU A 133 -54.88 -15.52 4.16
CA LEU A 133 -53.62 -14.86 4.52
C LEU A 133 -53.72 -13.35 4.26
N LYS A 134 -53.69 -12.55 5.33
CA LYS A 134 -53.50 -11.08 5.28
C LYS A 134 -52.07 -10.65 5.57
N ASP A 135 -51.23 -11.56 6.05
CA ASP A 135 -49.86 -11.26 6.43
C ASP A 135 -48.90 -11.53 5.25
N PHE A 136 -47.92 -10.64 5.09
CA PHE A 136 -46.76 -10.89 4.26
C PHE A 136 -45.61 -11.35 5.15
N VAL A 137 -45.07 -12.55 4.86
CA VAL A 137 -43.91 -13.11 5.56
C VAL A 137 -42.88 -13.57 4.53
N ILE A 138 -41.64 -13.07 4.65
CA ILE A 138 -40.53 -13.41 3.77
C ILE A 138 -39.98 -14.78 4.14
N GLN A 139 -40.10 -15.75 3.24
CA GLN A 139 -39.51 -17.08 3.32
C GLN A 139 -38.22 -17.14 2.49
N THR A 140 -37.24 -17.93 2.93
CA THR A 140 -35.98 -18.15 2.22
C THR A 140 -35.55 -19.61 2.28
N SER A 141 -34.68 -20.06 1.37
CA SER A 141 -33.83 -21.23 1.62
C SER A 141 -32.89 -21.00 2.81
N GLU A 142 -32.22 -22.06 3.26
CA GLU A 142 -31.12 -21.96 4.22
C GLU A 142 -29.87 -21.35 3.55
N PHE A 143 -29.14 -20.51 4.29
CA PHE A 143 -27.94 -19.80 3.80
C PHE A 143 -26.89 -19.49 4.88
N ARG A 144 -27.23 -19.61 6.18
CA ARG A 144 -26.36 -19.21 7.31
C ARG A 144 -25.09 -20.05 7.40
N SER A 145 -25.16 -21.31 6.96
CA SER A 145 -24.01 -22.21 6.86
C SER A 145 -22.97 -21.78 5.82
N LEU A 146 -23.33 -20.92 4.87
CA LEU A 146 -22.54 -20.58 3.68
C LEU A 146 -21.62 -19.36 3.88
N GLY A 147 -21.62 -18.74 5.06
CA GLY A 147 -20.85 -17.52 5.36
C GLY A 147 -21.53 -16.21 4.93
N ILE A 148 -22.80 -16.29 4.51
CA ILE A 148 -23.61 -15.17 4.01
C ILE A 148 -24.57 -14.70 5.11
N GLY A 149 -24.60 -13.39 5.35
CA GLY A 149 -25.64 -12.72 6.14
C GLY A 149 -26.73 -12.14 5.24
N ILE A 150 -27.99 -12.22 5.67
CA ILE A 150 -29.09 -11.46 5.06
C ILE A 150 -29.98 -10.90 6.17
N GLU A 151 -29.99 -9.58 6.30
CA GLU A 151 -30.94 -8.82 7.11
C GLU A 151 -32.11 -8.38 6.22
N PHE A 152 -33.33 -8.39 6.74
CA PHE A 152 -34.52 -7.99 5.99
C PHE A 152 -35.20 -6.77 6.64
N SER A 153 -35.74 -5.90 5.80
CA SER A 153 -36.63 -4.81 6.22
C SER A 153 -37.72 -4.57 5.19
N ILE A 154 -38.89 -4.10 5.63
CA ILE A 154 -40.12 -4.04 4.84
C ILE A 154 -40.72 -2.62 4.98
N ILE A 155 -41.26 -2.05 3.90
CA ILE A 155 -42.14 -0.88 3.97
C ILE A 155 -43.54 -1.37 4.38
N CYS A 156 -43.81 -1.34 5.68
CA CYS A 156 -45.03 -1.83 6.29
C CYS A 156 -45.90 -0.63 6.69
N HIS A 157 -47.10 -0.50 6.12
CA HIS A 157 -48.01 0.65 6.33
C HIS A 157 -47.30 2.02 6.18
N GLY A 158 -46.48 2.13 5.12
CA GLY A 158 -45.69 3.33 4.79
C GLY A 158 -44.41 3.53 5.62
N ASN A 159 -44.10 2.67 6.59
CA ASN A 159 -42.96 2.80 7.49
C ASN A 159 -41.94 1.67 7.28
N ARG A 160 -40.64 1.98 7.24
CA ARG A 160 -39.59 0.96 7.08
C ARG A 160 -39.32 0.25 8.41
N VAL A 161 -39.82 -0.97 8.55
CA VAL A 161 -39.64 -1.84 9.73
C VAL A 161 -38.53 -2.86 9.49
N GLN A 162 -37.76 -3.20 10.53
CA GLN A 162 -36.78 -4.28 10.50
C GLN A 162 -37.46 -5.62 10.78
N GLY A 163 -37.11 -6.67 10.04
CA GLY A 163 -37.67 -8.01 10.18
C GLY A 163 -38.24 -8.59 8.88
N ARG A 164 -38.99 -9.70 9.02
CA ARG A 164 -39.46 -10.55 7.91
C ARG A 164 -40.98 -10.61 7.77
N GLN A 165 -41.74 -9.82 8.53
CA GLN A 165 -43.21 -9.86 8.54
C GLN A 165 -43.83 -8.46 8.51
N CYS A 166 -44.95 -8.31 7.82
CA CYS A 166 -45.88 -7.19 7.91
C CYS A 166 -47.32 -7.74 7.94
N THR A 167 -48.17 -7.23 8.83
CA THR A 167 -49.54 -7.74 9.04
C THR A 167 -50.59 -6.88 8.33
N ASP A 168 -51.81 -7.42 8.19
CA ASP A 168 -53.00 -6.66 7.75
C ASP A 168 -52.90 -6.00 6.36
N ILE A 169 -52.23 -6.69 5.44
CA ILE A 169 -52.12 -6.32 4.02
C ILE A 169 -53.48 -6.49 3.31
N ARG A 170 -53.72 -5.64 2.30
CA ARG A 170 -54.94 -5.63 1.46
C ARG A 170 -54.72 -6.39 0.14
N ASP A 171 -55.80 -6.87 -0.48
CA ASP A 171 -55.69 -7.45 -1.83
C ASP A 171 -55.21 -6.40 -2.85
N GLY A 172 -54.22 -6.78 -3.67
CA GLY A 172 -53.62 -5.90 -4.66
C GLY A 172 -52.65 -4.86 -4.11
N GLU A 173 -52.38 -4.85 -2.80
CA GLU A 173 -51.38 -3.98 -2.20
C GLU A 173 -49.96 -4.39 -2.63
N MET A 174 -49.11 -3.39 -2.89
CA MET A 174 -47.70 -3.59 -3.21
C MET A 174 -46.84 -3.29 -1.98
N ILE A 175 -45.91 -4.18 -1.69
CA ILE A 175 -44.99 -4.09 -0.56
C ILE A 175 -43.56 -4.01 -1.10
N ASP A 176 -42.89 -2.88 -0.88
CA ASP A 176 -41.43 -2.79 -1.06
C ASP A 176 -40.73 -3.46 0.14
N PHE A 177 -39.75 -4.33 -0.12
CA PHE A 177 -38.90 -4.92 0.91
C PHE A 177 -37.45 -5.01 0.45
N TYR A 178 -36.52 -5.08 1.40
CA TYR A 178 -35.09 -4.98 1.14
C TYR A 178 -34.36 -6.15 1.79
N ALA A 179 -33.50 -6.82 1.01
CA ALA A 179 -32.55 -7.80 1.51
C ALA A 179 -31.17 -7.14 1.58
N LYS A 180 -30.70 -6.84 2.79
CA LYS A 180 -29.35 -6.35 3.05
C LYS A 180 -28.43 -7.55 3.23
N VAL A 181 -27.72 -7.88 2.16
CA VAL A 181 -26.83 -9.04 2.04
C VAL A 181 -25.41 -8.66 2.45
N SER A 182 -24.71 -9.51 3.20
CA SER A 182 -23.30 -9.36 3.54
C SER A 182 -22.52 -10.65 3.33
N LEU A 183 -21.29 -10.55 2.81
CA LEU A 183 -20.37 -11.69 2.71
C LEU A 183 -19.40 -11.66 3.89
N ASN A 184 -19.76 -12.38 4.96
CA ASN A 184 -19.03 -12.37 6.23
C ASN A 184 -17.78 -13.25 6.17
N GLU A 185 -17.89 -14.43 5.55
CA GLU A 185 -16.79 -15.39 5.43
C GLU A 185 -16.83 -16.17 4.10
N CYS A 186 -15.64 -16.47 3.57
CA CYS A 186 -15.43 -17.28 2.37
C CYS A 186 -15.65 -18.79 2.61
N ARG A 187 -16.85 -19.21 3.05
CA ARG A 187 -17.17 -20.62 3.31
C ARG A 187 -17.77 -21.36 2.12
N ALA A 188 -18.48 -20.66 1.23
CA ALA A 188 -19.04 -21.26 0.02
C ALA A 188 -17.94 -21.62 -0.99
N ALA A 189 -17.98 -22.84 -1.52
CA ALA A 189 -16.97 -23.37 -2.45
C ALA A 189 -17.21 -22.97 -3.94
N GLY A 190 -18.10 -22.01 -4.19
CA GLY A 190 -18.55 -21.61 -5.52
C GLY A 190 -19.79 -20.72 -5.42
N ASP A 191 -20.53 -20.58 -6.53
CA ASP A 191 -21.76 -19.81 -6.59
C ASP A 191 -22.86 -20.41 -5.70
N VAL A 192 -23.58 -19.53 -4.99
CA VAL A 192 -24.69 -19.88 -4.11
C VAL A 192 -26.00 -19.41 -4.74
N ALA A 193 -27.04 -20.25 -4.73
CA ALA A 193 -28.40 -19.85 -5.06
C ALA A 193 -29.27 -19.81 -3.80
N ILE A 194 -29.89 -18.65 -3.53
CA ILE A 194 -30.84 -18.44 -2.43
C ILE A 194 -32.21 -18.15 -3.04
N SER A 195 -33.22 -18.92 -2.63
CA SER A 195 -34.61 -18.60 -2.96
C SER A 195 -35.16 -17.59 -1.95
N ILE A 196 -35.87 -16.57 -2.45
CA ILE A 196 -36.62 -15.59 -1.64
C ILE A 196 -38.08 -15.62 -2.10
N GLY A 197 -39.02 -15.91 -1.20
CA GLY A 197 -40.44 -16.08 -1.52
C GLY A 197 -41.35 -15.48 -0.45
N ALA A 198 -42.65 -15.46 -0.73
CA ALA A 198 -43.68 -15.13 0.25
C ALA A 198 -44.29 -16.42 0.83
N TYR A 199 -44.36 -16.54 2.16
CA TYR A 199 -44.95 -17.72 2.81
C TYR A 199 -46.40 -17.94 2.39
N GLY A 200 -46.73 -19.17 1.99
CA GLY A 200 -48.06 -19.53 1.49
C GLY A 200 -48.28 -19.29 -0.01
N TYR A 201 -47.27 -18.79 -0.74
CA TYR A 201 -47.32 -18.54 -2.18
C TYR A 201 -46.22 -19.31 -2.93
N HIS A 202 -46.45 -19.60 -4.21
CA HIS A 202 -45.49 -20.32 -5.06
C HIS A 202 -44.50 -19.40 -5.80
N THR A 203 -44.66 -18.08 -5.68
CA THR A 203 -43.77 -17.11 -6.33
C THR A 203 -42.46 -16.95 -5.57
N VAL A 204 -41.35 -17.10 -6.28
CA VAL A 204 -39.99 -17.10 -5.74
C VAL A 204 -39.09 -16.27 -6.65
N SER A 205 -38.21 -15.47 -6.05
CA SER A 205 -37.04 -14.88 -6.70
C SER A 205 -35.79 -15.72 -6.44
N ALA A 206 -34.93 -15.87 -7.44
CA ALA A 206 -33.64 -16.53 -7.35
C ALA A 206 -32.52 -15.50 -7.21
N MET A 207 -31.88 -15.45 -6.04
CA MET A 207 -30.69 -14.65 -5.78
C MET A 207 -29.44 -15.52 -5.90
N PHE A 208 -28.66 -15.31 -6.96
CA PHE A 208 -27.36 -15.93 -7.17
C PHE A 208 -26.27 -15.04 -6.54
N ILE A 209 -25.38 -15.63 -5.75
CA ILE A 209 -24.29 -14.94 -5.05
C ILE A 209 -22.97 -15.63 -5.40
N THR A 210 -22.10 -14.92 -6.13
CA THR A 210 -20.73 -15.31 -6.43
C THR A 210 -19.77 -14.68 -5.40
N PRO A 211 -19.17 -15.44 -4.47
CA PRO A 211 -18.21 -14.91 -3.51
C PRO A 211 -16.82 -14.75 -4.16
N MET A 212 -16.33 -13.51 -4.24
CA MET A 212 -15.03 -13.16 -4.85
C MET A 212 -13.89 -13.37 -3.85
N CYS A 213 -13.66 -14.63 -3.49
CA CYS A 213 -12.79 -15.09 -2.41
C CYS A 213 -11.40 -15.61 -2.86
N GLY A 214 -11.06 -15.40 -4.13
CA GLY A 214 -9.78 -15.73 -4.74
C GLY A 214 -9.63 -15.01 -6.08
N CYS A 215 -8.42 -14.92 -6.60
CA CYS A 215 -8.15 -14.26 -7.87
C CYS A 215 -8.12 -15.27 -9.03
N ASP A 216 -8.58 -14.86 -10.21
CA ASP A 216 -8.63 -15.78 -11.37
C ASP A 216 -7.25 -16.29 -11.79
N CYS A 217 -6.18 -15.52 -11.56
CA CYS A 217 -4.79 -15.91 -11.80
C CYS A 217 -4.23 -16.97 -10.82
N GLU A 218 -4.93 -17.26 -9.70
CA GLU A 218 -4.53 -18.32 -8.76
C GLU A 218 -5.01 -19.70 -9.25
N LYS A 219 -6.02 -19.74 -10.13
CA LYS A 219 -6.60 -20.96 -10.67
C LYS A 219 -5.57 -21.69 -11.54
N VAL A 220 -5.35 -22.99 -11.30
CA VAL A 220 -4.27 -23.81 -11.88
C VAL A 220 -4.20 -23.81 -13.41
N GLN A 221 -5.32 -23.56 -14.10
CA GLN A 221 -5.42 -23.43 -15.55
C GLN A 221 -4.99 -22.05 -16.10
N ASN A 222 -4.93 -21.02 -15.24
CA ASN A 222 -4.57 -19.64 -15.59
C ASN A 222 -3.14 -19.26 -15.13
N GLN A 223 -2.42 -20.19 -14.50
CA GLN A 223 -1.03 -20.01 -14.06
C GLN A 223 -0.06 -20.22 -15.24
N GLU A 224 0.90 -19.32 -15.43
CA GLU A 224 1.90 -19.43 -16.49
C GLU A 224 3.02 -20.40 -16.05
N ARG A 225 2.92 -21.66 -16.47
CA ARG A 225 3.84 -22.72 -16.06
C ARG A 225 5.20 -22.58 -16.74
N ARG A 226 6.29 -22.70 -15.96
CA ARG A 226 7.68 -22.52 -16.44
C ARG A 226 7.86 -21.17 -17.15
N SER A 227 7.34 -20.10 -16.55
CA SER A 227 7.38 -18.76 -17.12
C SER A 227 8.82 -18.31 -17.41
N PRO A 228 9.10 -17.67 -18.57
CA PRO A 228 10.40 -17.04 -18.83
C PRO A 228 10.75 -15.95 -17.81
N LEU A 229 9.75 -15.27 -17.23
CA LEU A 229 9.94 -14.30 -16.15
C LEU A 229 10.43 -14.97 -14.85
N CYS A 230 10.15 -16.25 -14.68
CA CYS A 230 10.68 -17.12 -13.62
C CYS A 230 11.86 -17.98 -14.11
N TYR A 231 12.61 -17.52 -15.12
CA TYR A 231 13.74 -18.20 -15.78
C TYR A 231 13.43 -19.63 -16.28
N GLY A 232 12.16 -19.98 -16.53
CA GLY A 232 11.71 -21.35 -16.82
C GLY A 232 11.69 -22.30 -15.60
N PHE A 233 12.19 -21.84 -14.45
CA PHE A 233 12.35 -22.58 -13.21
C PHE A 233 11.23 -22.36 -12.20
N GLY A 234 10.19 -21.59 -12.54
CA GLY A 234 9.00 -21.41 -11.71
C GLY A 234 7.71 -21.19 -12.50
N ASN A 235 6.57 -21.27 -11.81
CA ASN A 235 5.28 -20.87 -12.35
C ASN A 235 5.02 -19.40 -11.99
N LEU A 236 4.56 -18.56 -12.92
CA LEU A 236 4.11 -17.21 -12.58
C LEU A 236 2.63 -17.26 -12.17
N ILE A 237 2.37 -16.93 -10.91
CA ILE A 237 1.05 -16.96 -10.27
C ILE A 237 0.76 -15.55 -9.76
N CYS A 238 -0.19 -14.87 -10.39
CA CYS A 238 -0.59 -13.48 -10.03
C CYS A 238 0.60 -12.48 -9.91
N GLY A 239 1.64 -12.64 -10.75
CA GLY A 239 2.85 -11.80 -10.73
C GLY A 239 3.96 -12.25 -9.76
N VAL A 240 3.77 -13.37 -9.03
CA VAL A 240 4.79 -13.97 -8.15
C VAL A 240 5.30 -15.27 -8.78
N CYS A 241 6.61 -15.53 -8.72
CA CYS A 241 7.18 -16.80 -9.14
C CYS A 241 7.12 -17.85 -8.03
N GLU A 242 6.41 -18.95 -8.25
CA GLU A 242 6.48 -20.18 -7.46
C GLU A 242 7.62 -21.05 -8.01
N CYS A 243 8.74 -21.14 -7.29
CA CYS A 243 9.95 -21.80 -7.78
C CYS A 243 9.93 -23.32 -7.60
N GLN A 244 10.51 -24.02 -8.58
CA GLN A 244 10.77 -25.46 -8.51
C GLN A 244 11.82 -25.78 -7.44
N THR A 245 11.75 -27.00 -6.88
CA THR A 245 12.68 -27.51 -5.87
C THR A 245 14.14 -27.30 -6.27
N GLY A 246 14.93 -26.68 -5.41
CA GLY A 246 16.34 -26.35 -5.68
C GLY A 246 16.58 -24.95 -6.23
N LYS A 247 15.53 -24.17 -6.51
CA LYS A 247 15.62 -22.76 -6.96
C LYS A 247 14.98 -21.79 -5.97
N GLY A 248 15.39 -20.53 -6.04
CA GLY A 248 14.88 -19.44 -5.21
C GLY A 248 15.27 -18.06 -5.75
N GLY A 249 15.01 -17.00 -4.99
CA GLY A 249 15.01 -15.63 -5.50
C GLY A 249 13.66 -15.26 -6.11
N ASN A 250 13.42 -13.95 -6.31
CA ASN A 250 12.10 -13.43 -6.71
C ASN A 250 11.66 -13.89 -8.10
N ASN A 251 12.61 -14.30 -8.94
CA ASN A 251 12.40 -14.78 -10.30
C ASN A 251 12.90 -16.23 -10.45
N CYS A 252 13.16 -16.96 -9.36
CA CYS A 252 13.80 -18.28 -9.37
C CYS A 252 15.23 -18.29 -9.97
N GLU A 253 15.92 -17.16 -9.94
CA GLU A 253 17.23 -16.95 -10.55
C GLU A 253 18.38 -17.66 -9.79
N CYS A 254 18.19 -17.96 -8.51
CA CYS A 254 19.22 -18.49 -7.61
C CYS A 254 19.18 -20.03 -7.54
N ASP A 255 20.34 -20.71 -7.60
CA ASP A 255 20.44 -22.13 -7.25
C ASP A 255 20.72 -22.32 -5.76
N LEU A 256 19.80 -22.97 -5.03
CA LEU A 256 19.88 -23.08 -3.57
C LEU A 256 21.16 -23.79 -3.10
N ASN A 257 21.65 -24.77 -3.87
CA ASN A 257 22.86 -25.52 -3.54
C ASN A 257 24.11 -24.65 -3.61
N GLN A 258 24.19 -23.74 -4.59
CA GLN A 258 25.31 -22.80 -4.76
C GLN A 258 25.44 -21.85 -3.55
N TYR A 259 24.31 -21.48 -2.93
CA TYR A 259 24.28 -20.62 -1.75
C TYR A 259 24.24 -21.41 -0.42
N GLY A 260 24.41 -22.73 -0.47
CA GLY A 260 24.50 -23.59 0.72
C GLY A 260 23.22 -23.67 1.56
N VAL A 261 22.05 -23.57 0.92
CA VAL A 261 20.73 -23.61 1.57
C VAL A 261 19.82 -24.65 0.92
N ARG A 262 18.73 -25.02 1.60
CA ARG A 262 17.82 -26.10 1.20
C ARG A 262 16.45 -25.60 0.73
N THR A 263 16.06 -24.39 1.14
CA THR A 263 14.77 -23.77 0.79
C THR A 263 14.96 -22.33 0.33
N ALA A 264 14.00 -21.80 -0.44
CA ALA A 264 13.99 -20.39 -0.84
C ALA A 264 13.85 -19.46 0.39
N THR A 265 13.12 -19.89 1.43
CA THR A 265 12.99 -19.15 2.70
C THR A 265 14.31 -19.09 3.47
N GLU A 266 15.12 -20.15 3.48
CA GLU A 266 16.50 -20.07 4.02
C GLU A 266 17.38 -19.09 3.24
N LEU A 267 17.19 -18.98 1.92
CA LEU A 267 17.91 -18.00 1.11
C LEU A 267 17.48 -16.57 1.43
N GLU A 268 16.17 -16.33 1.54
CA GLU A 268 15.60 -15.02 1.90
C GLU A 268 15.97 -14.60 3.32
N ASN A 269 16.02 -15.54 4.27
CA ASN A 269 16.37 -15.26 5.66
C ASN A 269 17.83 -14.82 5.84
N LYS A 270 18.74 -15.08 4.88
CA LYS A 270 20.08 -14.45 4.87
C LYS A 270 20.04 -12.93 4.68
N CYS A 271 18.92 -12.39 4.21
CA CYS A 271 18.68 -10.96 4.06
C CYS A 271 17.87 -10.36 5.24
N ARG A 272 17.76 -11.07 6.39
CA ARG A 272 17.05 -10.59 7.59
C ARG A 272 17.97 -10.62 8.80
N ARG A 273 18.09 -9.48 9.49
CA ARG A 273 18.89 -9.33 10.71
C ARG A 273 18.38 -10.19 11.88
N SER A 274 17.06 -10.38 11.96
CA SER A 274 16.42 -11.41 12.81
C SER A 274 15.14 -11.96 12.16
N PRO A 275 14.60 -13.12 12.62
CA PRO A 275 13.45 -13.77 11.98
C PRO A 275 12.16 -12.95 11.90
N ASN A 276 12.01 -11.93 12.75
CA ASN A 276 10.82 -11.06 12.81
C ASN A 276 11.02 -9.71 12.12
N GLU A 277 12.24 -9.40 11.66
CA GLU A 277 12.57 -8.13 10.99
C GLU A 277 12.31 -8.21 9.47
N ALA A 278 12.16 -7.04 8.85
CA ALA A 278 11.96 -6.94 7.41
C ALA A 278 13.18 -7.43 6.62
N VAL A 279 12.95 -7.90 5.40
CA VAL A 279 14.01 -8.17 4.43
C VAL A 279 14.75 -6.86 4.15
N CYS A 280 16.06 -6.87 4.31
CA CYS A 280 16.93 -5.71 4.13
C CYS A 280 16.41 -4.47 4.87
N SER A 281 15.89 -4.66 6.09
CA SER A 281 15.32 -3.63 6.97
C SER A 281 14.18 -2.79 6.35
N GLY A 282 13.66 -3.20 5.19
CA GLY A 282 12.71 -2.43 4.37
C GLY A 282 13.36 -1.46 3.38
N ASN A 283 14.69 -1.32 3.38
CA ASN A 283 15.47 -0.35 2.60
C ASN A 283 16.26 -1.01 1.45
N GLY A 284 15.87 -2.20 1.00
CA GLY A 284 16.57 -2.92 -0.05
C GLY A 284 15.90 -4.22 -0.48
N LYS A 285 16.51 -4.87 -1.48
CA LYS A 285 16.00 -6.07 -2.14
C LYS A 285 16.97 -7.24 -1.94
N CYS A 286 16.46 -8.38 -1.49
CA CYS A 286 17.27 -9.59 -1.35
C CYS A 286 17.60 -10.18 -2.72
N ARG A 287 18.90 -10.26 -3.05
CA ARG A 287 19.45 -10.91 -4.24
C ARG A 287 20.25 -12.13 -3.83
N CYS A 288 19.66 -13.30 -4.00
CA CYS A 288 20.25 -14.60 -3.66
C CYS A 288 20.92 -14.67 -2.28
N GLY A 289 20.27 -14.12 -1.24
CA GLY A 289 20.78 -14.16 0.13
C GLY A 289 21.83 -13.09 0.46
N ARG A 290 21.88 -11.99 -0.30
CA ARG A 290 22.54 -10.72 0.08
C ARG A 290 21.59 -9.55 -0.20
N CYS A 291 21.62 -8.52 0.63
CA CYS A 291 20.87 -7.29 0.37
C CYS A 291 21.51 -6.41 -0.71
N GLN A 292 20.66 -5.86 -1.57
CA GLN A 292 20.96 -4.75 -2.47
C GLN A 292 20.13 -3.55 -1.99
N CYS A 293 20.77 -2.56 -1.36
CA CYS A 293 20.06 -1.41 -0.79
C CYS A 293 19.51 -0.49 -1.89
N ASP A 294 18.40 0.19 -1.60
CA ASP A 294 17.69 1.04 -2.57
C ASP A 294 18.27 2.47 -2.68
N SER A 295 19.32 2.79 -1.91
CA SER A 295 20.00 4.09 -1.86
C SER A 295 21.48 3.90 -1.51
N GLU A 296 22.38 4.64 -2.16
CA GLU A 296 23.81 4.68 -1.83
C GLU A 296 24.08 5.20 -0.40
N PHE A 297 23.13 5.97 0.17
CA PHE A 297 23.19 6.45 1.54
C PHE A 297 22.67 5.44 2.58
N THR A 298 22.24 4.24 2.15
CA THR A 298 21.81 3.18 3.06
C THR A 298 22.68 1.96 2.87
N THR A 299 23.41 1.57 3.92
CA THR A 299 24.48 0.57 3.89
C THR A 299 24.30 -0.50 4.97
N GLY A 300 25.30 -1.37 5.16
CA GLY A 300 25.22 -2.53 6.06
C GLY A 300 24.76 -3.81 5.36
N GLU A 301 24.99 -4.96 6.01
CA GLU A 301 24.59 -6.28 5.48
C GLU A 301 23.08 -6.41 5.29
N PHE A 302 22.29 -5.66 6.08
CA PHE A 302 20.83 -5.69 6.06
C PHE A 302 20.20 -4.34 5.69
N CYS A 303 20.94 -3.41 5.07
CA CYS A 303 20.47 -2.04 4.75
C CYS A 303 19.87 -1.30 5.97
N ASP A 304 20.43 -1.57 7.14
CA ASP A 304 20.06 -1.05 8.46
C ASP A 304 20.82 0.23 8.85
N CYS A 305 21.86 0.59 8.10
CA CYS A 305 22.71 1.75 8.38
C CYS A 305 22.33 2.94 7.50
N GLU A 306 21.89 4.06 8.07
CA GLU A 306 21.81 5.33 7.33
C GLU A 306 23.18 6.04 7.39
N GLY A 307 23.67 6.55 6.27
CA GLY A 307 24.98 7.22 6.16
C GLY A 307 25.12 8.52 6.97
N SER A 308 24.06 8.94 7.64
CA SER A 308 23.97 10.09 8.55
C SER A 308 24.08 9.70 10.03
N SER A 309 24.10 8.41 10.38
CA SER A 309 24.01 7.93 11.77
C SER A 309 25.26 8.14 12.63
N CYS A 310 26.42 8.46 12.05
CA CYS A 310 27.64 8.68 12.82
C CYS A 310 27.65 10.07 13.52
N PRO A 311 28.40 10.22 14.62
CA PRO A 311 28.63 11.51 15.26
C PRO A 311 29.11 12.61 14.29
N LYS A 312 28.74 13.86 14.60
CA LYS A 312 29.14 15.04 13.83
C LYS A 312 29.86 16.06 14.71
N PHE A 313 31.01 16.52 14.24
CA PHE A 313 31.77 17.62 14.82
C PHE A 313 31.89 18.74 13.79
N ASP A 314 31.65 20.00 14.18
CA ASP A 314 31.63 21.16 13.27
C ASP A 314 30.80 20.92 11.98
N GLY A 315 29.62 20.30 12.14
CA GLY A 315 28.70 19.93 11.06
C GLY A 315 29.12 18.71 10.21
N LYS A 316 30.37 18.25 10.30
CA LYS A 316 30.94 17.14 9.50
C LYS A 316 30.80 15.80 10.24
N LEU A 317 30.42 14.75 9.51
CA LEU A 317 30.48 13.37 10.01
C LEU A 317 31.93 13.01 10.35
N CYS A 318 32.16 12.39 11.51
CA CYS A 318 33.50 11.96 11.96
C CYS A 318 34.56 13.08 11.86
N ALA A 319 34.18 14.33 12.18
CA ALA A 319 34.96 15.57 12.03
C ALA A 319 35.50 15.87 10.61
N GLY A 320 35.22 15.02 9.62
CA GLY A 320 35.96 14.97 8.35
C GLY A 320 37.38 14.40 8.47
N GLN A 321 37.65 13.59 9.49
CA GLN A 321 38.95 12.96 9.81
C GLN A 321 38.78 11.44 10.06
N GLY A 322 37.79 10.83 9.39
CA GLY A 322 37.41 9.44 9.60
C GLY A 322 36.26 8.99 8.70
N GLU A 323 36.17 7.67 8.50
CA GLU A 323 35.15 7.04 7.67
C GLU A 323 33.97 6.56 8.53
N CYS A 324 32.76 7.00 8.18
CA CYS A 324 31.53 6.60 8.88
C CYS A 324 31.12 5.17 8.51
N SER A 325 31.11 4.26 9.48
CA SER A 325 30.72 2.86 9.34
C SER A 325 29.56 2.52 10.27
N CYS A 326 28.32 2.63 9.75
CA CYS A 326 27.09 2.23 10.46
C CYS A 326 26.89 2.87 11.85
N GLY A 327 27.20 4.16 11.99
CA GLY A 327 27.09 4.89 13.26
C GLY A 327 28.38 4.98 14.06
N GLU A 328 29.40 4.18 13.75
CA GLU A 328 30.73 4.24 14.37
C GLU A 328 31.73 4.93 13.42
N CYS A 329 32.56 5.83 13.95
CA CYS A 329 33.57 6.53 13.17
C CYS A 329 34.92 5.81 13.20
N ARG A 330 35.42 5.36 12.04
CA ARG A 330 36.78 4.84 11.89
C ARG A 330 37.73 5.99 11.57
N CYS A 331 38.40 6.51 12.59
CA CYS A 331 39.32 7.64 12.46
C CYS A 331 40.54 7.34 11.59
N GLU A 332 41.07 8.38 10.94
CA GLU A 332 42.34 8.34 10.21
C GLU A 332 43.53 8.29 11.18
N GLU A 333 44.72 7.90 10.68
CA GLU A 333 45.93 7.83 11.51
C GLU A 333 46.28 9.21 12.08
N GLY A 334 46.33 9.30 13.42
CA GLY A 334 46.53 10.55 14.14
C GLY A 334 45.25 11.18 14.73
N PHE A 335 44.07 10.59 14.52
CA PHE A 335 42.81 11.03 15.11
C PHE A 335 42.16 9.97 16.00
N ALA A 336 41.34 10.42 16.96
CA ALA A 336 40.68 9.56 17.95
C ALA A 336 39.37 10.18 18.50
N GLY A 337 38.66 9.38 19.31
CA GLY A 337 37.36 9.72 19.88
C GLY A 337 36.20 9.30 18.97
N ASP A 338 35.01 9.17 19.54
CA ASP A 338 33.81 8.64 18.88
C ASP A 338 33.39 9.45 17.62
N ASP A 339 33.83 10.70 17.52
CA ASP A 339 33.61 11.62 16.40
C ASP A 339 34.88 12.01 15.62
N CYS A 340 36.03 11.39 15.94
CA CYS A 340 37.36 11.68 15.38
C CYS A 340 37.85 13.14 15.51
N SER A 341 37.26 13.94 16.39
CA SER A 341 37.68 15.34 16.61
C SER A 341 39.01 15.49 17.35
N CYS A 342 39.48 14.44 18.04
CA CYS A 342 40.66 14.49 18.89
C CYS A 342 41.95 14.21 18.08
N ASN A 343 42.71 15.27 17.79
CA ASN A 343 44.04 15.13 17.17
C ASN A 343 45.07 14.59 18.18
N LEU A 344 45.80 13.54 17.82
CA LEU A 344 46.84 12.90 18.63
C LEU A 344 48.23 13.53 18.47
N ASP A 345 48.43 14.47 17.54
CA ASP A 345 49.69 15.22 17.41
C ASP A 345 49.94 16.08 18.66
N THR A 346 50.95 15.68 19.44
CA THR A 346 51.38 16.40 20.64
C THR A 346 52.37 17.53 20.34
N THR A 347 52.82 17.72 19.09
CA THR A 347 53.81 18.73 18.72
C THR A 347 53.40 20.16 19.15
N PRO A 348 52.14 20.60 19.03
CA PRO A 348 51.69 21.92 19.51
C PRO A 348 51.74 22.09 21.04
N CYS A 349 51.81 20.98 21.79
CA CYS A 349 51.92 20.99 23.25
C CYS A 349 53.38 21.10 23.76
N VAL A 350 54.40 21.02 22.90
CA VAL A 350 55.81 21.00 23.32
C VAL A 350 56.44 22.39 23.20
N GLU A 351 56.91 22.93 24.32
CA GLU A 351 57.71 24.15 24.37
C GLU A 351 58.94 23.92 25.25
N GLY A 352 60.10 24.47 24.86
CA GLY A 352 61.36 24.25 25.59
C GLY A 352 61.83 22.78 25.68
N GLY A 353 61.18 21.86 24.96
CA GLY A 353 61.37 20.41 25.11
C GLY A 353 60.53 19.76 26.21
N MET A 354 59.58 20.49 26.83
CA MET A 354 58.67 19.98 27.85
C MET A 354 57.21 20.07 27.39
N MET A 355 56.47 18.98 27.60
CA MET A 355 55.02 18.93 27.37
C MET A 355 54.32 19.91 28.31
N CYS A 356 53.59 20.86 27.74
CA CYS A 356 52.85 21.91 28.46
C CYS A 356 53.71 22.63 29.52
N ASN A 357 55.00 22.86 29.23
CA ASN A 357 56.01 23.40 30.15
C ASN A 357 56.09 22.68 31.53
N GLY A 358 55.60 21.44 31.65
CA GLY A 358 55.45 20.73 32.93
C GLY A 358 54.29 21.22 33.81
N HIS A 359 53.47 22.13 33.30
CA HIS A 359 52.38 22.82 34.01
C HIS A 359 50.98 22.50 33.48
N GLY A 360 50.83 21.43 32.70
CA GLY A 360 49.53 20.93 32.23
C GLY A 360 49.60 19.53 31.63
N SER A 361 48.46 19.04 31.13
CA SER A 361 48.33 17.80 30.35
C SER A 361 48.00 18.14 28.89
N CYS A 362 48.55 17.41 27.93
CA CYS A 362 48.18 17.57 26.52
C CYS A 362 47.01 16.63 26.19
N GLU A 363 45.86 17.20 25.81
CA GLU A 363 44.66 16.48 25.41
C GLU A 363 44.20 17.00 24.04
N CYS A 364 44.00 16.09 23.09
CA CYS A 364 43.61 16.40 21.71
C CYS A 364 44.46 17.50 21.03
N GLY A 365 45.78 17.44 21.22
CA GLY A 365 46.75 18.39 20.67
C GLY A 365 46.76 19.77 21.33
N LYS A 366 46.14 19.94 22.51
CA LYS A 366 46.05 21.21 23.25
C LYS A 366 46.44 21.00 24.72
N CYS A 367 47.11 21.97 25.32
CA CYS A 367 47.43 21.90 26.75
C CYS A 367 46.26 22.35 27.63
N ILE A 368 45.84 21.48 28.55
CA ILE A 368 44.97 21.80 29.69
C ILE A 368 45.87 22.14 30.88
N CYS A 369 45.88 23.41 31.27
CA CYS A 369 46.80 23.92 32.28
C CYS A 369 46.33 23.66 33.71
N ASN A 370 47.29 23.41 34.59
CA ASN A 370 47.07 23.34 36.04
C ASN A 370 46.68 24.72 36.60
N ALA A 371 45.93 24.74 37.69
CA ALA A 371 45.47 25.97 38.33
C ALA A 371 46.64 26.90 38.67
N GLY A 372 46.61 28.12 38.13
CA GLY A 372 47.68 29.11 38.24
C GLY A 372 48.57 29.24 37.00
N TYR A 373 48.31 28.51 35.91
CA TYR A 373 49.06 28.59 34.66
C TYR A 373 48.15 28.79 33.44
N THR A 374 48.62 29.54 32.43
CA THR A 374 47.88 29.87 31.20
C THR A 374 48.80 29.91 29.96
N GLY A 375 48.20 30.16 28.80
CA GLY A 375 48.86 30.13 27.48
C GLY A 375 48.72 28.77 26.80
N ILE A 376 48.96 28.73 25.48
CA ILE A 376 48.78 27.53 24.62
C ILE A 376 49.57 26.29 25.08
N THR A 377 50.64 26.53 25.84
CA THR A 377 51.64 25.58 26.33
C THR A 377 51.82 25.68 27.85
N CYS A 378 50.93 26.37 28.57
CA CYS A 378 50.96 26.58 30.03
C CYS A 378 52.23 27.25 30.61
N GLY A 379 53.01 27.97 29.79
CA GLY A 379 54.25 28.64 30.22
C GLY A 379 54.04 29.91 31.07
N ILE A 380 52.83 30.46 31.14
CA ILE A 380 52.54 31.73 31.82
C ILE A 380 52.01 31.46 33.22
N SER A 381 52.73 31.86 34.26
CA SER A 381 52.25 31.83 35.65
C SER A 381 51.31 33.00 35.92
N SER A 382 50.12 32.74 36.48
CA SER A 382 49.13 33.78 36.85
C SER A 382 49.46 34.47 38.18
N LYS A 383 50.75 34.60 38.51
CA LYS A 383 51.30 35.21 39.74
C LYS A 383 52.66 35.85 39.49
N GLU A 384 52.65 37.03 38.90
CA GLU A 384 53.72 38.01 39.08
C GLU A 384 53.07 39.40 39.19
N GLU A 385 53.72 40.32 39.90
CA GLU A 385 53.02 41.38 40.64
C GLU A 385 52.88 42.72 39.91
N VAL A 386 51.94 43.51 40.43
CA VAL A 386 51.85 44.96 40.20
C VAL A 386 53.18 45.62 40.51
N VAL A 387 53.77 46.31 39.52
CA VAL A 387 54.81 47.32 39.75
C VAL A 387 54.19 48.69 39.51
N ASP A 388 53.98 49.41 40.61
CA ASP A 388 53.56 50.81 40.60
C ASP A 388 54.74 51.72 40.21
N THR A 389 54.58 52.42 39.10
CA THR A 389 55.19 53.74 38.87
C THR A 389 54.17 54.63 38.16
N GLY A 390 53.26 55.24 38.92
CA GLY A 390 52.29 56.19 38.37
C GLY A 390 52.93 57.47 37.78
N GLU A 391 52.45 57.88 36.61
CA GLU A 391 52.33 59.29 36.21
C GLU A 391 50.85 59.56 35.92
N GLU A 392 50.29 60.59 36.55
CA GLU A 392 48.86 60.93 36.46
C GLU A 392 48.58 61.82 35.24
N LEU A 393 47.58 61.45 34.44
CA LEU A 393 46.70 62.39 33.72
C LEU A 393 45.27 61.84 33.77
N GLU A 394 44.30 62.73 34.00
CA GLU A 394 42.91 62.40 34.36
C GLU A 394 41.97 62.31 33.14
N GLU A 395 40.70 62.01 33.43
CA GLU A 395 39.51 62.06 32.56
C GLU A 395 39.44 60.95 31.47
N ASP A 396 38.32 60.23 31.26
CA ASP A 396 36.94 60.47 31.72
C ASP A 396 36.15 59.16 31.99
N GLU A 397 34.98 59.27 32.63
CA GLU A 397 34.07 58.15 32.93
C GLU A 397 33.35 57.61 31.67
N GLN A 398 33.00 56.31 31.61
CA GLN A 398 31.68 55.82 32.08
C GLN A 398 31.44 54.31 31.86
N ASP A 399 30.49 53.75 32.62
CA ASP A 399 30.19 52.33 32.72
C ASP A 399 29.53 51.70 31.48
N VAL A 400 29.72 50.38 31.31
CA VAL A 400 28.83 49.50 30.54
C VAL A 400 28.49 48.27 31.39
N ASP A 401 27.22 48.13 31.77
CA ASP A 401 26.71 46.99 32.53
C ASP A 401 25.28 46.63 32.04
N LYS A 402 24.98 45.33 32.03
CA LYS A 402 23.68 44.66 31.85
C LYS A 402 23.00 44.58 30.48
N ASP A 403 22.99 43.32 30.01
CA ASP A 403 21.80 42.48 29.85
C ASP A 403 20.77 42.75 28.73
N ALA A 404 20.85 41.80 27.77
CA ALA A 404 19.79 40.84 27.46
C ALA A 404 18.64 41.22 26.51
N GLU A 405 18.29 40.20 25.69
CA GLU A 405 17.02 39.99 24.97
C GLU A 405 16.58 41.09 23.99
N SER A 406 15.96 40.83 22.85
CA SER A 406 15.56 39.64 22.08
C SER A 406 14.57 40.21 21.06
N LEU A 407 14.48 39.70 19.83
CA LEU A 407 13.21 39.46 19.12
C LEU A 407 13.43 38.96 17.68
N GLU A 408 12.45 38.21 17.19
CA GLU A 408 12.33 37.72 15.82
C GLU A 408 11.76 38.81 14.89
N GLY A 409 12.03 38.75 13.58
CA GLY A 409 11.45 39.68 12.60
C GLY A 409 11.74 39.31 11.15
N GLN A 410 10.72 38.89 10.41
CA GLN A 410 10.82 38.34 9.04
C GLN A 410 10.77 39.43 7.94
N MET A 411 11.46 39.17 6.81
CA MET A 411 11.12 39.63 5.43
C MET A 411 11.21 41.16 5.17
N GLU A 412 11.26 41.70 3.93
CA GLU A 412 11.01 41.17 2.56
C GLU A 412 11.78 42.00 1.48
N ALA A 413 11.80 41.55 0.21
CA ALA A 413 12.08 42.30 -1.06
C ALA A 413 13.46 43.01 -1.25
N ALA A 414 14.29 42.73 -2.27
CA ALA A 414 14.17 42.95 -3.75
C ALA A 414 14.51 44.41 -4.21
N GLU A 415 14.98 44.72 -5.43
CA GLU A 415 15.42 43.92 -6.62
C GLU A 415 16.98 43.98 -6.77
N GLU A 416 17.72 44.18 -7.89
CA GLU A 416 17.50 44.37 -9.35
C GLU A 416 18.79 44.03 -10.17
N SER A 417 18.63 43.45 -11.38
CA SER A 417 19.55 43.40 -12.57
C SER A 417 21.04 42.95 -12.41
N VAL A 418 21.85 42.62 -13.45
CA VAL A 418 21.85 42.88 -14.92
C VAL A 418 22.32 41.63 -15.72
N ALA A 419 21.95 41.52 -17.01
CA ALA A 419 22.43 40.52 -17.98
C ALA A 419 23.88 40.81 -18.48
N GLY A 420 24.61 39.96 -19.22
CA GLY A 420 24.35 38.64 -19.83
C GLY A 420 24.82 38.62 -21.31
N GLU A 421 25.33 37.50 -21.83
CA GLU A 421 25.88 37.41 -23.21
C GLU A 421 25.67 36.02 -23.86
N GLN A 422 25.82 35.94 -25.19
CA GLN A 422 25.49 34.78 -26.04
C GLN A 422 26.70 34.30 -26.88
N ASP A 423 26.49 33.30 -27.76
CA ASP A 423 27.38 32.71 -28.81
C ASP A 423 28.14 31.41 -28.45
N ARG A 424 28.28 30.39 -29.35
CA ARG A 424 27.52 30.05 -30.59
C ARG A 424 27.76 28.57 -31.03
N ASP A 425 26.77 28.02 -31.73
CA ASP A 425 26.74 26.99 -32.81
C ASP A 425 27.73 25.79 -32.91
N GLU A 426 27.11 24.58 -32.87
CA GLU A 426 27.24 23.44 -33.82
C GLU A 426 28.49 22.49 -33.86
N PRO A 427 28.36 21.25 -34.42
CA PRO A 427 29.21 20.09 -34.09
C PRO A 427 30.10 19.55 -35.23
N VAL A 428 30.98 18.57 -34.90
CA VAL A 428 31.76 17.77 -35.87
C VAL A 428 31.83 16.30 -35.42
N ASN A 429 31.66 15.36 -36.37
CA ASN A 429 32.06 13.94 -36.26
C ASN A 429 33.33 13.72 -37.11
N GLU A 430 34.21 12.78 -36.74
CA GLU A 430 34.66 11.72 -37.67
C GLU A 430 35.50 10.60 -37.02
N ASP A 431 35.25 9.38 -37.51
CA ASP A 431 36.08 8.18 -37.66
C ASP A 431 37.00 7.55 -36.59
N GLY A 432 37.05 6.21 -36.68
CA GLY A 432 37.87 5.31 -35.86
C GLY A 432 37.69 3.82 -36.24
N GLN A 433 37.78 3.49 -37.53
CA GLN A 433 37.50 2.13 -38.05
C GLN A 433 38.60 1.08 -37.79
N THR A 434 38.18 -0.13 -37.45
CA THR A 434 38.68 -1.46 -37.91
C THR A 434 37.59 -2.46 -37.50
N ASP A 435 36.77 -3.04 -38.39
CA ASP A 435 37.03 -3.96 -39.50
C ASP A 435 37.74 -5.27 -39.09
N HIS A 436 36.97 -6.38 -39.10
CA HIS A 436 37.38 -7.54 -39.90
C HIS A 436 36.21 -8.47 -40.28
N SER A 437 35.79 -8.38 -41.55
CA SER A 437 35.38 -9.49 -42.44
C SER A 437 34.41 -10.61 -41.98
N GLN A 438 33.19 -10.52 -42.55
CA GLN A 438 32.31 -11.57 -43.08
C GLN A 438 32.86 -13.02 -43.31
N MET A 439 31.99 -14.02 -43.09
CA MET A 439 31.56 -15.09 -44.04
C MET A 439 30.66 -16.11 -43.28
N GLY A 440 29.70 -16.84 -43.86
CA GLY A 440 29.14 -16.87 -45.22
C GLY A 440 27.96 -17.87 -45.29
N SER A 441 27.09 -17.78 -46.31
CA SER A 441 25.83 -18.55 -46.41
C SER A 441 25.99 -19.99 -46.94
N SER A 442 25.06 -20.89 -46.59
CA SER A 442 24.71 -22.06 -47.42
C SER A 442 23.34 -22.66 -47.09
N ASP A 443 22.43 -22.69 -48.06
CA ASP A 443 21.13 -23.36 -48.01
C ASP A 443 21.23 -24.88 -48.25
N VAL A 444 20.35 -25.67 -47.61
CA VAL A 444 19.89 -26.98 -48.12
C VAL A 444 18.42 -27.16 -47.73
N ALA A 445 17.59 -27.72 -48.62
CA ALA A 445 16.15 -27.93 -48.41
C ALA A 445 15.72 -29.39 -48.61
N SER A 446 14.61 -29.77 -47.98
CA SER A 446 13.76 -30.94 -48.25
C SER A 446 12.49 -30.79 -47.39
N GLU A 447 11.33 -30.40 -47.90
CA GLU A 447 10.39 -31.17 -48.75
C GLU A 447 9.73 -32.37 -48.04
N GLY A 448 8.39 -32.40 -48.01
CA GLY A 448 7.56 -33.35 -47.26
C GLY A 448 6.08 -32.95 -47.24
N GLU A 449 5.40 -33.23 -48.35
CA GLU A 449 4.06 -32.73 -48.76
C GLU A 449 2.81 -33.24 -47.97
N PRO A 450 1.58 -32.75 -48.24
CA PRO A 450 0.55 -32.54 -47.21
C PRO A 450 -0.65 -33.52 -47.24
N LEU A 451 -1.62 -33.26 -46.36
CA LEU A 451 -3.03 -33.68 -46.52
C LEU A 451 -3.97 -32.47 -46.40
N SER A 452 -5.08 -32.52 -47.13
CA SER A 452 -6.07 -31.44 -47.28
C SER A 452 -7.49 -31.93 -46.88
N PRO A 453 -8.62 -31.23 -47.15
CA PRO A 453 -9.56 -30.87 -46.09
C PRO A 453 -10.86 -31.68 -46.09
N VAL A 454 -11.75 -31.34 -45.13
CA VAL A 454 -13.18 -31.66 -45.16
C VAL A 454 -13.95 -30.35 -44.94
N GLU A 455 -15.05 -30.18 -45.65
CA GLU A 455 -15.86 -28.95 -45.73
C GLU A 455 -17.11 -29.04 -44.82
N ASP A 456 -18.19 -28.33 -45.18
CA ASP A 456 -19.52 -28.26 -44.57
C ASP A 456 -19.67 -27.37 -43.31
N GLU A 457 -20.65 -26.47 -43.20
CA GLU A 457 -21.31 -25.57 -44.16
C GLU A 457 -22.00 -24.44 -43.35
N GLU A 458 -22.21 -23.24 -43.91
CA GLU A 458 -22.94 -22.14 -43.26
C GLU A 458 -24.45 -22.22 -43.58
N PRO A 459 -25.38 -21.60 -42.80
CA PRO A 459 -25.71 -20.17 -43.00
C PRO A 459 -26.15 -19.45 -41.70
N GLY A 460 -26.03 -18.13 -41.51
CA GLY A 460 -26.00 -17.02 -42.46
C GLY A 460 -27.06 -15.97 -42.07
N ALA A 461 -26.70 -14.69 -42.22
CA ALA A 461 -27.55 -13.49 -42.18
C ALA A 461 -28.09 -12.94 -40.83
N PRO A 462 -28.33 -11.62 -40.71
CA PRO A 462 -27.65 -10.50 -41.39
C PRO A 462 -27.15 -9.41 -40.41
N ALA A 463 -26.28 -8.53 -40.91
CA ALA A 463 -25.96 -7.24 -40.26
C ALA A 463 -26.68 -6.10 -41.01
N GLU A 464 -27.22 -5.12 -40.28
CA GLU A 464 -27.69 -3.85 -40.84
C GLU A 464 -26.71 -2.72 -40.53
N GLU A 465 -26.54 -1.80 -41.49
CA GLU A 465 -25.76 -0.57 -41.30
C GLU A 465 -26.62 0.48 -40.57
N GLY A 466 -26.22 0.86 -39.36
CA GLY A 466 -26.86 1.92 -38.57
C GLY A 466 -26.04 3.21 -38.57
N THR A 467 -26.54 4.27 -39.22
CA THR A 467 -25.89 5.59 -39.26
C THR A 467 -25.87 6.27 -37.88
N VAL A 468 -24.69 6.73 -37.45
CA VAL A 468 -24.54 7.52 -36.21
C VAL A 468 -24.75 9.00 -36.53
N GLU A 469 -25.95 9.51 -36.31
CA GLU A 469 -26.19 10.96 -36.25
C GLU A 469 -25.73 11.52 -34.89
N ALA A 470 -24.92 12.59 -34.93
CA ALA A 470 -24.47 13.28 -33.73
C ALA A 470 -25.50 14.35 -33.31
N ILE A 471 -26.34 14.03 -32.32
CA ILE A 471 -27.26 15.02 -31.72
C ILE A 471 -26.50 15.87 -30.69
N GLN A 472 -26.58 17.19 -30.88
CA GLN A 472 -25.86 18.20 -30.12
C GLN A 472 -26.82 18.95 -29.18
N GLU A 473 -26.89 18.55 -27.91
CA GLU A 473 -27.58 19.32 -26.88
C GLU A 473 -26.59 20.01 -25.94
N GLY A 474 -26.62 21.35 -25.92
CA GLY A 474 -25.91 22.13 -24.92
C GLY A 474 -26.74 22.29 -23.64
N HIS A 475 -26.08 22.34 -22.48
CA HIS A 475 -26.66 22.80 -21.23
C HIS A 475 -25.82 23.94 -20.67
N SER A 476 -26.47 24.99 -20.18
CA SER A 476 -25.83 26.12 -19.50
C SER A 476 -26.34 26.25 -18.07
N SER A 477 -25.72 27.15 -17.31
CA SER A 477 -26.28 27.71 -16.06
C SER A 477 -26.33 26.78 -14.84
N GLY A 478 -25.14 26.46 -14.32
CA GLY A 478 -24.72 26.83 -12.96
C GLY A 478 -25.52 26.35 -11.74
N ALA A 479 -24.83 25.58 -10.88
CA ALA A 479 -25.18 25.38 -9.47
C ALA A 479 -23.91 25.44 -8.59
N LEU A 480 -24.08 25.76 -7.30
CA LEU A 480 -23.01 26.01 -6.34
C LEU A 480 -22.03 24.83 -6.19
N GLN A 481 -20.74 25.13 -6.11
CA GLN A 481 -19.79 24.23 -5.43
C GLN A 481 -20.06 24.25 -3.92
N ILE A 482 -20.41 23.11 -3.36
CA ILE A 482 -20.29 22.82 -1.92
C ILE A 482 -19.35 21.62 -1.80
N SER A 483 -18.13 21.85 -1.32
CA SER A 483 -17.07 20.85 -1.17
C SER A 483 -17.29 19.94 0.05
N ALA A 484 -18.35 19.12 -0.01
CA ALA A 484 -18.62 18.10 0.99
C ALA A 484 -17.64 16.93 0.87
N PHE A 485 -16.59 16.92 1.72
CA PHE A 485 -15.68 15.79 1.87
C PHE A 485 -16.43 14.59 2.49
N PHE A 486 -16.94 13.70 1.63
CA PHE A 486 -17.49 12.40 2.05
C PHE A 486 -16.37 11.45 2.49
N VAL A 487 -15.99 11.54 3.77
CA VAL A 487 -15.20 10.49 4.43
C VAL A 487 -16.13 9.28 4.66
N GLY A 488 -16.03 8.28 3.79
CA GLY A 488 -16.80 7.03 3.87
C GLY A 488 -16.39 6.17 5.06
N CYS A 489 -16.91 6.48 6.24
CA CYS A 489 -16.61 5.78 7.49
C CYS A 489 -17.31 4.40 7.53
N PHE A 490 -16.63 3.35 7.06
CA PHE A 490 -17.11 1.97 7.13
C PHE A 490 -17.16 1.47 8.59
N ILE A 491 -18.28 0.84 8.97
CA ILE A 491 -18.48 0.28 10.31
C ILE A 491 -18.01 -1.18 10.33
N VAL A 492 -16.87 -1.45 10.98
CA VAL A 492 -16.39 -2.82 11.25
C VAL A 492 -16.67 -3.17 12.71
N VAL A 493 -17.69 -4.00 12.95
CA VAL A 493 -18.05 -4.45 14.31
C VAL A 493 -17.18 -5.65 14.71
N ILE A 494 -16.08 -5.40 15.40
CA ILE A 494 -15.25 -6.47 16.00
C ILE A 494 -15.92 -6.95 17.30
N ALA A 495 -16.80 -7.94 17.19
CA ALA A 495 -17.35 -8.64 18.34
C ALA A 495 -16.28 -9.55 18.98
N ARG A 496 -15.64 -9.09 20.06
CA ARG A 496 -14.87 -9.97 20.94
C ARG A 496 -15.82 -10.89 21.73
N PHE A 497 -15.77 -12.18 21.44
CA PHE A 497 -16.33 -13.20 22.33
C PHE A 497 -15.47 -13.35 23.59
N LEU A 498 -16.11 -13.20 24.75
CA LEU A 498 -15.68 -13.67 26.08
C LEU A 498 -16.94 -14.14 26.82
#